data_AF-A0AAV3EJ27-F1
#
_entry.id   AF-A0AAV3EJ27-F1
#
_cell.length_a   1.000
_cell.length_b   1.000
_cell.length_c   1.000
_cell.angle_alpha   90.00
_cell.angle_beta   90.00
_cell.angle_gamma   90.00
#
_symmetry.space_group_name_H-M   'P 1'
#
loop_
_entity.id
_entity.type
_entity.pdbx_description
1 polymer ?
#
loop_
_entity_poly.entity_id
_entity_poly.type
_entity_poly.pdbx_seq_one_letter_code
_entity_poly.pdbx_strand_id
1 'polypeptide(L)'
;MQKSKKNLNTSMKLNEIETFNHLIHSSELYIKQLQNLKNDKNTINENIVSLKNYFDDILSSLKSLPANSNLLNEIIETITNVQTAYENNFYTEKINSISNVNLHNFINKLNSILYDFLPLMENIEEKLNQARENKYDYQLIINKLEKNLTVNDNLKISLSKLPIPQDGLNLYHQMEEILETYNEYNTKLKYCIKNENLSKKEELTKEFIGKIYEQTDYIYSKLLNQYNTLKHKIDSKLSISTYLYK
;
A
#
# COMPACT_ATOMS: atom_id res chain seq x y z
N MET A 1 18.58 22.55 45.45
CA MET A 1 18.41 21.12 45.09
C MET A 1 18.14 20.18 46.29
N GLN A 2 17.47 20.60 47.38
CA GLN A 2 17.34 19.71 48.56
C GLN A 2 16.06 19.82 49.44
N LYS A 3 14.97 20.46 48.99
CA LYS A 3 13.75 20.61 49.83
C LYS A 3 12.40 20.41 49.10
N SER A 4 12.31 19.45 48.19
CA SER A 4 11.00 18.95 47.69
C SER A 4 10.84 17.42 47.80
N LYS A 5 11.71 16.74 48.55
CA LYS A 5 11.69 15.28 48.76
C LYS A 5 10.93 14.83 50.02
N LYS A 6 9.96 15.60 50.53
CA LYS A 6 9.19 15.17 51.70
C LYS A 6 7.68 15.27 51.47
N ASN A 7 7.07 14.08 51.56
CA ASN A 7 5.64 13.78 51.72
C ASN A 7 4.83 13.48 50.47
N LEU A 8 5.35 12.62 49.59
CA LEU A 8 4.52 11.67 48.83
C LEU A 8 4.80 10.27 49.38
N ASN A 9 4.38 10.03 50.62
CA ASN A 9 4.32 8.67 51.16
C ASN A 9 2.98 8.48 51.85
N THR A 10 1.95 8.35 51.02
CA THR A 10 0.68 7.71 51.36
C THR A 10 0.41 6.72 50.24
N SER A 11 1.01 5.54 50.41
CA SER A 11 0.67 4.26 49.78
C SER A 11 0.04 4.35 48.38
N MET A 12 0.84 4.76 47.38
CA MET A 12 0.52 4.34 46.03
C MET A 12 0.58 2.81 46.00
N LYS A 13 -0.49 2.17 45.54
CA LYS A 13 -0.48 0.70 45.35
C LYS A 13 0.66 0.37 44.38
N LEU A 14 1.25 -0.82 44.48
CA LEU A 14 2.39 -1.24 43.62
C LEU A 14 2.14 -0.90 42.13
N ASN A 15 0.92 -1.16 41.66
CA ASN A 15 0.46 -0.85 40.30
C ASN A 15 0.48 0.64 39.96
N GLU A 16 0.21 1.54 40.90
CA GLU A 16 0.21 2.99 40.66
C GLU A 16 1.64 3.53 40.54
N ILE A 17 2.60 2.93 41.25
CA ILE A 17 4.04 3.24 41.10
C ILE A 17 4.53 2.75 39.72
N GLU A 18 4.11 1.56 39.30
CA GLU A 18 4.43 1.01 37.97
C GLU A 18 3.86 1.89 36.85
N THR A 19 2.59 2.29 36.95
CA THR A 19 1.96 3.23 36.01
C THR A 19 2.69 4.57 35.94
N PHE A 20 3.09 5.13 37.09
CA PHE A 20 3.79 6.41 37.14
C PHE A 20 5.20 6.34 36.53
N ASN A 21 5.93 5.24 36.78
CA ASN A 21 7.24 5.01 36.16
C ASN A 21 7.11 4.81 34.64
N HIS A 22 6.07 4.11 34.18
CA HIS A 22 5.78 3.94 32.76
C HIS A 22 5.49 5.28 32.08
N LEU A 23 4.70 6.15 32.72
CA LEU A 23 4.41 7.51 32.24
C LEU A 23 5.69 8.35 32.05
N ILE A 24 6.58 8.34 33.05
CA ILE A 24 7.86 9.06 32.97
C ILE A 24 8.68 8.53 31.80
N HIS A 25 8.80 7.21 31.68
CA HIS A 25 9.58 6.58 30.63
C HIS A 25 9.07 6.89 29.22
N SER A 26 7.76 6.76 28.98
CA SER A 26 7.14 7.09 27.69
C SER A 26 7.28 8.57 27.35
N SER A 27 7.24 9.46 28.36
CA SER A 27 7.47 10.90 28.18
C SER A 27 8.91 11.23 27.78
N GLU A 28 9.89 10.58 28.41
CA GLU A 28 11.31 10.73 28.04
C GLU A 28 11.57 10.25 26.60
N LEU A 29 10.98 9.12 26.21
CA LEU A 29 11.07 8.59 24.85
C LEU A 29 10.39 9.52 23.84
N TYR A 30 9.23 10.06 24.16
CA TYR A 30 8.53 11.04 23.32
C TYR A 30 9.38 12.29 23.07
N ILE A 31 9.99 12.86 24.11
CA ILE A 31 10.88 14.03 24.00
C ILE A 31 12.12 13.71 23.17
N LYS A 32 12.75 12.56 23.43
CA LYS A 32 13.92 12.09 22.65
C LYS A 32 13.56 11.91 21.17
N GLN A 33 12.36 11.42 20.89
CA GLN A 33 11.89 11.20 19.54
C GLN A 33 11.58 12.50 18.79
N LEU A 34 11.07 13.52 19.48
CA LEU A 34 10.96 14.88 18.94
C LEU A 34 12.34 15.46 18.58
N GLN A 35 13.35 15.22 19.41
CA GLN A 35 14.73 15.66 19.13
C GLN A 35 15.32 14.90 17.93
N ASN A 36 15.03 13.61 17.78
CA ASN A 36 15.44 12.82 16.62
C ASN A 36 14.81 13.36 15.32
N LEU A 37 13.52 13.71 15.32
CA LEU A 37 12.86 14.33 14.16
C LEU A 37 13.46 15.67 13.76
N LYS A 38 14.02 16.42 14.73
CA LYS A 38 14.71 17.67 14.46
C LYS A 38 16.05 17.46 13.75
N ASN A 39 16.70 16.32 13.99
CA ASN A 39 18.09 16.06 13.61
C ASN A 39 18.26 15.03 12.48
N ASP A 40 17.30 14.13 12.25
CA ASP A 40 17.37 13.09 11.21
C ASP A 40 16.11 13.09 10.33
N LYS A 41 16.33 13.36 9.03
CA LYS A 41 15.27 13.48 8.02
C LYS A 41 14.96 12.18 7.28
N ASN A 42 15.78 11.14 7.43
CA ASN A 42 15.65 9.91 6.66
C ASN A 42 14.72 8.88 7.30
N THR A 43 14.43 9.04 8.60
CA THR A 43 13.62 8.13 9.42
C THR A 43 12.28 8.75 9.85
N ILE A 44 11.85 9.84 9.21
CA ILE A 44 10.69 10.67 9.62
C ILE A 44 9.42 9.84 9.83
N ASN A 45 9.10 8.90 8.94
CA ASN A 45 7.87 8.09 9.06
C ASN A 45 7.93 7.14 10.26
N GLU A 46 9.05 6.47 10.46
CA GLU A 46 9.30 5.61 11.61
C GLU A 46 9.27 6.44 12.91
N ASN A 47 9.77 7.67 12.85
CA ASN A 47 9.81 8.59 13.96
C ASN A 47 8.43 9.16 14.31
N ILE A 48 7.57 9.41 13.32
CA ILE A 48 6.17 9.85 13.52
C ILE A 48 5.32 8.71 14.11
N VAL A 49 5.48 7.48 13.61
CA VAL A 49 4.81 6.31 14.19
C VAL A 49 5.25 6.11 15.64
N SER A 50 6.56 6.22 15.91
CA SER A 50 7.09 6.12 17.27
C SER A 50 6.56 7.21 18.21
N LEU A 51 6.46 8.47 17.73
CA LEU A 51 5.84 9.55 18.50
C LEU A 51 4.40 9.25 18.87
N LYS A 52 3.61 8.78 17.92
CA LYS A 52 2.20 8.44 18.15
C LYS A 52 2.09 7.34 19.20
N ASN A 53 2.90 6.28 19.09
CA ASN A 53 2.89 5.19 20.07
C ASN A 53 3.26 5.66 21.48
N TYR A 54 4.34 6.44 21.63
CA TYR A 54 4.72 6.97 22.94
C TYR A 54 3.67 7.93 23.51
N PHE A 55 2.97 8.68 22.66
CA PHE A 55 1.87 9.53 23.08
C PHE A 55 0.65 8.73 23.55
N ASP A 56 0.27 7.68 22.81
CA ASP A 56 -0.82 6.79 23.17
C ASP A 56 -0.53 6.07 24.52
N ASP A 57 0.73 5.70 24.76
CA ASP A 57 1.19 5.11 26.02
C ASP A 57 1.13 6.10 27.20
N ILE A 58 1.48 7.37 26.98
CA ILE A 58 1.33 8.47 27.96
C ILE A 58 -0.15 8.64 28.30
N LEU A 59 -1.02 8.71 27.29
CA LEU A 59 -2.46 8.89 27.46
C LEU A 59 -3.10 7.72 28.22
N SER A 60 -2.69 6.49 27.89
CA SER A 60 -3.13 5.27 28.58
C SER A 60 -2.71 5.27 30.05
N SER A 61 -1.45 5.62 30.32
CA SER A 61 -0.91 5.71 31.68
C SER A 61 -1.65 6.76 32.50
N LEU A 62 -1.91 7.94 31.93
CA LEU A 62 -2.68 9.03 32.58
C LEU A 62 -4.12 8.63 32.90
N LYS A 63 -4.80 7.91 32.00
CA LYS A 63 -6.17 7.40 32.21
C LYS A 63 -6.26 6.32 33.30
N SER A 64 -5.17 5.62 33.57
CA SER A 64 -5.11 4.53 34.54
C SER A 64 -4.77 4.96 35.96
N LEU A 65 -4.35 6.23 36.17
CA LEU A 65 -4.12 6.77 37.51
C LEU A 65 -5.46 7.05 38.21
N PRO A 66 -5.61 6.70 39.51
CA PRO A 66 -6.84 6.93 40.25
C PRO A 66 -7.17 8.42 40.30
N ALA A 67 -8.39 8.76 39.89
CA ALA A 67 -8.87 10.14 39.77
C ALA A 67 -8.83 10.85 41.13
N ASN A 68 -7.81 11.67 41.34
CA ASN A 68 -7.90 12.80 42.26
C ASN A 68 -7.00 13.97 41.85
N SER A 69 -7.61 15.15 41.93
CA SER A 69 -7.11 16.52 41.75
C SER A 69 -7.11 17.06 40.32
N ASN A 70 -7.58 18.31 40.22
CA ASN A 70 -7.61 19.19 39.05
C ASN A 70 -6.29 19.23 38.24
N LEU A 71 -5.18 18.79 38.84
CA LEU A 71 -3.88 18.64 38.20
C LEU A 71 -3.90 17.66 37.02
N LEU A 72 -4.67 16.56 37.09
CA LEU A 72 -4.76 15.60 35.97
C LEU A 72 -5.47 16.22 34.76
N ASN A 73 -6.53 17.00 35.01
CA ASN A 73 -7.27 17.69 33.96
C ASN A 73 -6.43 18.82 33.34
N GLU A 74 -5.74 19.62 34.16
CA GLU A 74 -4.82 20.65 33.67
C GLU A 74 -3.66 20.05 32.87
N ILE A 75 -3.11 18.90 33.28
CA ILE A 75 -2.06 18.20 32.55
C ILE A 75 -2.59 17.66 31.22
N ILE A 76 -3.76 17.01 31.21
CA ILE A 76 -4.40 16.51 29.97
C ILE A 76 -4.71 17.68 29.02
N GLU A 77 -5.27 18.78 29.53
CA GLU A 77 -5.61 19.96 28.75
C GLU A 77 -4.36 20.67 28.21
N THR A 78 -3.31 20.81 29.02
CA THR A 78 -2.04 21.39 28.58
C THR A 78 -1.37 20.53 27.51
N ILE A 79 -1.36 19.19 27.67
CA ILE A 79 -0.82 18.26 26.67
C ILE A 79 -1.64 18.32 25.38
N THR A 80 -2.98 18.39 25.47
CA THR A 80 -3.87 18.50 24.31
C THR A 80 -3.68 19.84 23.59
N ASN A 81 -3.45 20.92 24.32
CA ASN A 81 -3.19 22.25 23.75
C ASN A 81 -1.82 22.33 23.08
N VAL A 82 -0.79 21.69 23.67
CA VAL A 82 0.54 21.56 23.04
C VAL A 82 0.45 20.70 21.77
N GLN A 83 -0.29 19.59 21.80
CA GLN A 83 -0.58 18.77 20.62
C GLN A 83 -1.28 19.60 19.55
N THR A 84 -2.33 20.34 19.91
CA THR A 84 -3.09 21.18 18.97
C THR A 84 -2.22 22.29 18.37
N ALA A 85 -1.34 22.90 19.17
CA ALA A 85 -0.42 23.95 18.71
C ALA A 85 0.71 23.41 17.81
N TYR A 86 1.24 22.21 18.10
CA TYR A 86 2.26 21.55 17.28
C TYR A 86 1.67 20.92 16.01
N GLU A 87 0.55 20.22 16.12
CA GLU A 87 -0.17 19.65 14.99
C GLU A 87 -0.64 20.78 14.06
N ASN A 88 -1.31 21.83 14.55
CA ASN A 88 -1.83 22.85 13.63
C ASN A 88 -0.76 23.75 12.99
N ASN A 89 0.37 24.06 13.63
CA ASN A 89 1.41 24.88 12.98
C ASN A 89 2.41 24.05 12.16
N PHE A 90 2.76 22.84 12.59
CA PHE A 90 3.72 22.00 11.87
C PHE A 90 3.05 21.11 10.81
N TYR A 91 1.83 20.62 11.03
CA TYR A 91 1.11 19.83 10.02
C TYR A 91 0.56 20.72 8.91
N THR A 92 -0.03 21.88 9.21
CA THR A 92 -0.74 22.66 8.17
C THR A 92 0.19 23.25 7.11
N GLU A 93 1.38 23.74 7.49
CA GLU A 93 2.36 24.25 6.52
C GLU A 93 3.11 23.13 5.79
N LYS A 94 3.33 21.97 6.44
CA LYS A 94 4.15 20.90 5.86
C LYS A 94 3.35 19.80 5.15
N ILE A 95 2.14 19.42 5.60
CA ILE A 95 1.26 18.45 4.91
C ILE A 95 0.86 18.95 3.52
N ASN A 96 0.57 20.25 3.38
CA ASN A 96 0.25 20.82 2.07
C ASN A 96 1.46 20.82 1.11
N SER A 97 2.69 20.83 1.65
CA SER A 97 3.92 20.72 0.85
C SER A 97 4.40 19.27 0.62
N ILE A 98 4.08 18.33 1.51
CA ILE A 98 4.52 16.93 1.49
C ILE A 98 3.53 16.01 0.75
N SER A 99 2.22 16.30 0.75
CA SER A 99 1.20 15.43 0.14
C SER A 99 1.33 15.33 -1.39
N ASN A 100 1.66 16.44 -2.06
CA ASN A 100 1.76 16.46 -3.53
C ASN A 100 3.03 15.75 -4.05
N VAL A 101 4.16 15.88 -3.35
CA VAL A 101 5.43 15.24 -3.76
C VAL A 101 5.37 13.72 -3.58
N ASN A 102 4.70 13.24 -2.53
CA ASN A 102 4.55 11.79 -2.28
C ASN A 102 3.50 11.15 -3.21
N LEU A 103 2.41 11.87 -3.53
CA LEU A 103 1.41 11.41 -4.49
C LEU A 103 1.95 11.33 -5.91
N HIS A 104 2.68 12.35 -6.37
CA HIS A 104 3.27 12.33 -7.71
C HIS A 104 4.28 11.18 -7.87
N ASN A 105 5.14 10.97 -6.88
CA ASN A 105 6.08 9.85 -6.87
C ASN A 105 5.39 8.49 -6.82
N PHE A 106 4.33 8.35 -6.02
CA PHE A 106 3.49 7.16 -6.00
C PHE A 106 2.87 6.89 -7.38
N ILE A 107 2.25 7.89 -8.01
CA ILE A 107 1.63 7.77 -9.33
C ILE A 107 2.67 7.40 -10.40
N ASN A 108 3.87 8.00 -10.37
CA ASN A 108 4.94 7.65 -11.31
C ASN A 108 5.40 6.19 -11.15
N LYS A 109 5.58 5.72 -9.92
CA LYS A 109 5.94 4.31 -9.66
C LYS A 109 4.83 3.35 -10.07
N LEU A 110 3.57 3.70 -9.79
CA LEU A 110 2.41 2.92 -10.20
C LEU A 110 2.28 2.85 -11.74
N ASN A 111 2.55 3.97 -12.43
CA ASN A 111 2.59 4.05 -13.88
C ASN A 111 3.72 3.18 -14.46
N SER A 112 4.88 3.14 -13.81
CA SER A 112 5.97 2.22 -14.19
C SER A 112 5.53 0.76 -14.11
N ILE A 113 4.88 0.37 -13.00
CA ILE A 113 4.33 -0.98 -12.83
C ILE A 113 3.32 -1.30 -13.94
N LEU A 114 2.45 -0.34 -14.32
CA LEU A 114 1.53 -0.52 -15.45
C LEU A 114 2.23 -0.70 -16.79
N TYR A 115 3.29 0.08 -17.04
CA TYR A 115 4.08 -0.08 -18.27
C TYR A 115 4.77 -1.44 -18.33
N ASP A 116 5.31 -1.92 -17.20
CA ASP A 116 5.93 -3.24 -17.12
C ASP A 116 4.89 -4.38 -17.23
N PHE A 117 3.64 -4.12 -16.83
CA PHE A 117 2.52 -5.05 -16.95
C PHE A 117 1.98 -5.15 -18.39
N LEU A 118 1.97 -4.06 -19.16
CA LEU A 118 1.36 -4.01 -20.50
C LEU A 118 1.82 -5.14 -21.45
N PRO A 119 3.11 -5.50 -21.56
CA PRO A 119 3.56 -6.61 -22.40
C PRO A 119 3.00 -7.98 -21.99
N LEU A 120 2.55 -8.14 -20.75
CA LEU A 120 1.97 -9.40 -20.25
C LEU A 120 0.57 -9.66 -20.81
N MET A 121 -0.14 -8.61 -21.23
CA MET A 121 -1.46 -8.65 -21.86
C MET A 121 -1.41 -8.88 -23.38
N GLU A 122 -0.31 -9.43 -23.92
CA GLU A 122 -0.21 -9.76 -25.33
C GLU A 122 -1.37 -10.67 -25.78
N ASN A 123 -2.02 -10.32 -26.89
CA ASN A 123 -3.01 -11.18 -27.51
C ASN A 123 -2.31 -12.42 -28.10
N ILE A 124 -2.59 -13.60 -27.56
CA ILE A 124 -1.96 -14.85 -27.97
C ILE A 124 -2.66 -15.57 -29.12
N GLU A 125 -3.81 -15.08 -29.59
CA GLU A 125 -4.64 -15.74 -30.61
C GLU A 125 -3.85 -16.00 -31.91
N GLU A 126 -3.00 -15.06 -32.32
CA GLU A 126 -2.14 -15.26 -33.49
C GLU A 126 -1.22 -16.49 -33.32
N LYS A 127 -0.64 -16.67 -32.13
CA LYS A 127 0.25 -17.81 -31.83
C LYS A 127 -0.53 -19.12 -31.73
N LEU A 128 -1.76 -19.08 -31.21
CA LEU A 128 -2.64 -20.26 -31.20
C LEU A 128 -2.99 -20.68 -32.63
N ASN A 129 -3.30 -19.73 -33.52
CA ASN A 129 -3.54 -20.03 -34.93
C ASN A 129 -2.31 -20.63 -35.61
N GLN A 130 -1.11 -20.10 -35.36
CA GLN A 130 0.12 -20.71 -35.85
C GLN A 130 0.34 -22.13 -35.29
N ALA A 131 -0.02 -22.38 -34.03
CA ALA A 131 0.10 -23.70 -33.42
C ALA A 131 -0.88 -24.72 -34.02
N ARG A 132 -2.14 -24.32 -34.29
CA ARG A 132 -3.15 -25.13 -35.01
C ARG A 132 -2.67 -25.55 -36.40
N GLU A 133 -1.93 -24.67 -37.07
CA GLU A 133 -1.29 -24.89 -38.37
C GLU A 133 0.03 -25.68 -38.31
N ASN A 134 0.43 -26.18 -37.13
CA ASN A 134 1.72 -26.84 -36.89
C ASN A 134 2.96 -25.98 -37.20
N LYS A 135 2.83 -24.64 -37.19
CA LYS A 135 3.92 -23.69 -37.41
C LYS A 135 4.54 -23.18 -36.11
N TYR A 136 3.91 -23.47 -34.98
CA TYR A 136 4.34 -23.08 -33.64
C TYR A 136 4.02 -24.18 -32.64
N ASP A 137 4.79 -24.28 -31.56
CA ASP A 137 4.59 -25.31 -30.52
C ASP A 137 3.75 -24.72 -29.37
N TYR A 138 2.64 -25.40 -29.01
CA TYR A 138 1.83 -25.05 -27.85
C TYR A 138 2.64 -24.98 -26.56
N GLN A 139 3.66 -25.82 -26.40
CA GLN A 139 4.53 -25.81 -25.22
C GLN A 139 5.33 -24.51 -25.12
N LEU A 140 5.72 -23.88 -26.24
CA LEU A 140 6.38 -22.57 -26.23
C LEU A 140 5.43 -21.47 -25.75
N ILE A 141 4.14 -21.54 -26.12
CA ILE A 141 3.11 -20.62 -25.64
C ILE A 141 2.96 -20.77 -24.11
N ILE A 142 2.82 -22.01 -23.63
CA ILE A 142 2.69 -22.32 -22.19
C ILE A 142 3.91 -21.82 -21.40
N ASN A 143 5.13 -22.08 -21.89
CA ASN A 143 6.36 -21.63 -21.25
C ASN A 143 6.44 -20.10 -21.18
N LYS A 144 5.95 -19.38 -22.20
CA LYS A 144 5.87 -17.91 -22.16
C LYS A 144 4.88 -17.44 -21.10
N LEU A 145 3.71 -18.06 -21.01
CA LEU A 145 2.70 -17.75 -19.99
C LEU A 145 3.23 -17.97 -18.58
N GLU A 146 4.04 -19.01 -18.36
CA GLU A 146 4.69 -19.27 -17.06
C GLU A 146 5.73 -18.21 -16.71
N LYS A 147 6.57 -17.81 -17.66
CA LYS A 147 7.50 -16.68 -17.46
C LYS A 147 6.75 -15.40 -17.11
N ASN A 148 5.64 -15.13 -17.80
CA ASN A 148 4.83 -13.95 -17.53
C ASN A 148 4.21 -13.97 -16.13
N LEU A 149 3.83 -15.14 -15.60
CA LEU A 149 3.39 -15.27 -14.20
C LEU A 149 4.50 -14.88 -13.22
N THR A 150 5.74 -15.32 -13.46
CA THR A 150 6.88 -14.92 -12.64
C THR A 150 7.11 -13.41 -12.68
N VAL A 151 6.95 -12.77 -13.85
CA VAL A 151 7.00 -11.30 -13.96
C VAL A 151 5.87 -10.67 -13.17
N ASN A 152 4.63 -11.17 -13.28
CA ASN A 152 3.49 -10.67 -12.52
C ASN A 152 3.69 -10.74 -11.01
N ASP A 153 4.26 -11.83 -10.50
CA ASP A 153 4.59 -11.98 -9.07
C ASP A 153 5.62 -10.93 -8.62
N ASN A 154 6.62 -10.63 -9.44
CA ASN A 154 7.58 -9.56 -9.17
C ASN A 154 6.90 -8.17 -9.17
N LEU A 155 5.91 -7.95 -10.03
CA LEU A 155 5.12 -6.72 -10.03
C LEU A 155 4.26 -6.60 -8.77
N LYS A 156 3.64 -7.69 -8.29
CA LYS A 156 2.93 -7.71 -7.00
C LYS A 156 3.84 -7.36 -5.83
N ILE A 157 5.04 -7.95 -5.80
CA ILE A 157 6.05 -7.61 -4.78
C ILE A 157 6.43 -6.13 -4.88
N SER A 158 6.64 -5.62 -6.09
CA SER A 158 6.99 -4.21 -6.31
C SER A 158 5.88 -3.26 -5.87
N LEU A 159 4.62 -3.60 -6.15
CA LEU A 159 3.44 -2.86 -5.72
C LEU A 159 3.36 -2.83 -4.18
N SER A 160 3.51 -3.99 -3.52
CA SER A 160 3.40 -4.11 -2.04
C SER A 160 4.43 -3.27 -1.27
N LYS A 161 5.56 -2.92 -1.92
CA LYS A 161 6.63 -2.10 -1.33
C LYS A 161 6.41 -0.60 -1.51
N LEU A 162 5.38 -0.19 -2.26
CA LEU A 162 5.11 1.23 -2.47
C LEU A 162 4.54 1.88 -1.21
N PRO A 163 5.07 3.03 -0.76
CA PRO A 163 4.39 3.83 0.24
C PRO A 163 3.08 4.37 -0.35
N ILE A 164 1.96 4.09 0.30
CA ILE A 164 0.62 4.44 -0.21
C ILE A 164 0.16 5.76 0.43
N PRO A 165 0.07 6.86 -0.33
CA PRO A 165 -0.54 8.09 0.17
C PRO A 165 -2.06 7.90 0.28
N GLN A 166 -2.71 8.65 1.19
CA GLN A 166 -4.15 8.56 1.41
C GLN A 166 -4.96 8.75 0.11
N ASP A 167 -4.58 9.72 -0.71
CA ASP A 167 -5.23 10.02 -2.01
C ASP A 167 -4.88 9.01 -3.14
N GLY A 168 -3.96 8.09 -2.89
CA GLY A 168 -3.51 7.06 -3.84
C GLY A 168 -4.11 5.67 -3.58
N LEU A 169 -4.79 5.45 -2.45
CA LEU A 169 -5.25 4.14 -2.01
C LEU A 169 -6.16 3.42 -3.03
N ASN A 170 -7.09 4.17 -3.65
CA ASN A 170 -7.97 3.60 -4.68
C ASN A 170 -7.22 3.17 -5.95
N LEU A 171 -6.14 3.87 -6.32
CA LEU A 171 -5.31 3.50 -7.47
C LEU A 171 -4.48 2.25 -7.17
N TYR A 172 -3.99 2.13 -5.93
CA TYR A 172 -3.29 0.94 -5.45
C TYR A 172 -4.17 -0.32 -5.57
N HIS A 173 -5.39 -0.28 -5.02
CA HIS A 173 -6.29 -1.44 -5.08
C HIS A 173 -6.74 -1.81 -6.49
N GLN A 174 -6.92 -0.84 -7.38
CA GLN A 174 -7.22 -1.13 -8.78
C GLN A 174 -6.05 -1.84 -9.48
N MET A 175 -4.81 -1.48 -9.17
CA MET A 175 -3.64 -2.20 -9.69
C MET A 175 -3.55 -3.62 -9.11
N GLU A 176 -3.80 -3.78 -7.82
CA GLU A 176 -3.86 -5.08 -7.15
C GLU A 176 -4.88 -6.01 -7.83
N GLU A 177 -6.09 -5.50 -8.12
CA GLU A 177 -7.14 -6.25 -8.80
C GLU A 177 -6.74 -6.65 -10.24
N ILE A 178 -6.03 -5.78 -10.98
CA ILE A 178 -5.50 -6.08 -12.32
C ILE A 178 -4.50 -7.24 -12.25
N LEU A 179 -3.55 -7.19 -11.31
CA LEU A 179 -2.52 -8.23 -11.15
C LEU A 179 -3.14 -9.57 -10.73
N GLU A 180 -4.22 -9.57 -9.93
CA GLU A 180 -4.96 -10.79 -9.58
C GLU A 180 -5.79 -11.34 -10.75
N THR A 181 -6.50 -10.46 -11.46
CA THR A 181 -7.30 -10.86 -12.63
C THR A 181 -6.41 -11.45 -13.73
N TYR A 182 -5.17 -10.97 -13.87
CA TYR A 182 -4.18 -11.56 -14.76
C TYR A 182 -3.80 -12.99 -14.39
N ASN A 183 -3.61 -13.28 -13.10
CA ASN A 183 -3.31 -14.63 -12.63
C ASN A 183 -4.47 -15.60 -12.94
N GLU A 184 -5.71 -15.15 -12.75
CA GLU A 184 -6.89 -15.92 -13.13
C GLU A 184 -6.93 -16.18 -14.64
N TYR A 185 -6.76 -15.13 -15.45
CA TYR A 185 -6.71 -15.23 -16.91
C TYR A 185 -5.67 -16.24 -17.38
N ASN A 186 -4.42 -16.09 -16.92
CA ASN A 186 -3.31 -16.94 -17.35
C ASN A 186 -3.51 -18.41 -16.94
N THR A 187 -4.02 -18.64 -15.72
CA THR A 187 -4.31 -20.00 -15.23
C THR A 187 -5.35 -20.70 -16.12
N LYS A 188 -6.47 -20.02 -16.41
CA LYS A 188 -7.50 -20.60 -17.27
C LYS A 188 -7.01 -20.75 -18.71
N LEU A 189 -6.27 -19.79 -19.22
CA LEU A 189 -5.72 -19.84 -20.56
C LEU A 189 -4.77 -21.02 -20.76
N LYS A 190 -3.87 -21.27 -19.80
CA LYS A 190 -3.01 -22.47 -19.83
C LYS A 190 -3.83 -23.76 -19.86
N TYR A 191 -4.94 -23.82 -19.11
CA TYR A 191 -5.83 -24.97 -19.11
C TYR A 191 -6.51 -25.16 -20.48
N CYS A 192 -7.05 -24.09 -21.06
CA CYS A 192 -7.65 -24.09 -22.40
C CYS A 192 -6.67 -24.59 -23.47
N ILE A 193 -5.44 -24.06 -23.47
CA ILE A 193 -4.39 -24.46 -24.41
C ILE A 193 -4.03 -25.94 -24.26
N LYS A 194 -3.89 -26.43 -23.03
CA LYS A 194 -3.60 -27.85 -22.77
C LYS A 194 -4.72 -28.75 -23.30
N ASN A 195 -5.98 -28.38 -23.09
CA ASN A 195 -7.12 -29.14 -23.57
C ASN A 195 -7.22 -29.13 -25.09
N GLU A 196 -6.96 -27.98 -25.72
CA GLU A 196 -6.90 -27.89 -27.18
C GLU A 196 -5.82 -28.82 -27.76
N ASN A 197 -4.61 -28.80 -27.17
CA ASN A 197 -3.49 -29.63 -27.61
C ASN A 197 -3.73 -31.14 -27.42
N LEU A 198 -4.56 -31.55 -26.45
CA LEU A 198 -4.94 -32.94 -26.22
C LEU A 198 -6.11 -33.41 -27.10
N SER A 199 -6.82 -32.48 -27.74
CA SER A 199 -7.98 -32.79 -28.58
C SER A 199 -7.55 -33.29 -29.96
N LYS A 200 -8.37 -34.16 -30.58
CA LYS A 200 -8.09 -34.60 -31.95
C LYS A 200 -8.35 -33.45 -32.92
N LYS A 201 -7.53 -33.32 -33.97
CA LYS A 201 -7.68 -32.23 -34.97
C LYS A 201 -9.08 -32.16 -35.59
N GLU A 202 -9.72 -33.32 -35.78
CA GLU A 202 -11.08 -33.43 -36.34
C GLU A 202 -12.17 -32.84 -35.42
N GLU A 203 -11.91 -32.74 -34.11
CA GLU A 203 -12.83 -32.22 -33.09
C GLU A 203 -12.69 -30.70 -32.89
N LEU A 204 -11.60 -30.10 -33.37
CA LEU A 204 -11.26 -28.67 -33.26
C LEU A 204 -12.04 -27.79 -34.26
N THR A 205 -13.36 -27.89 -34.22
CA THR A 205 -14.24 -26.96 -34.98
C THR A 205 -14.19 -25.55 -34.37
N LYS A 206 -14.50 -24.53 -35.17
CA LYS A 206 -14.55 -23.13 -34.70
C LYS A 206 -15.49 -22.95 -33.50
N GLU A 207 -16.62 -23.65 -33.48
CA GLU A 207 -17.58 -23.62 -32.38
C GLU A 207 -16.99 -24.25 -31.11
N PHE A 208 -16.30 -25.38 -31.23
CA PHE A 208 -15.64 -26.04 -30.11
C PHE A 208 -14.50 -25.19 -29.52
N ILE A 209 -13.67 -24.59 -30.38
CA ILE A 209 -12.63 -23.64 -29.95
C ILE A 209 -13.28 -22.46 -29.21
N GLY A 210 -14.35 -21.87 -29.76
CA GLY A 210 -15.08 -20.79 -29.08
C GLY A 210 -15.54 -21.18 -27.67
N LYS A 211 -16.05 -22.40 -27.49
CA LYS A 211 -16.45 -22.92 -26.16
C LYS A 211 -15.27 -23.14 -25.22
N ILE A 212 -14.12 -23.58 -25.73
CA ILE A 212 -12.91 -23.76 -24.91
C ILE A 212 -12.46 -22.41 -24.32
N TYR A 213 -12.48 -21.33 -25.11
CA TYR A 213 -11.90 -20.03 -24.73
C TYR A 213 -12.92 -18.99 -24.22
N GLU A 214 -14.23 -19.28 -24.24
CA GLU A 214 -15.27 -18.33 -23.84
C GLU A 214 -15.00 -17.65 -22.48
N GLN A 215 -14.62 -18.44 -21.46
CA GLN A 215 -14.31 -17.90 -20.14
C GLN A 215 -13.04 -17.05 -20.13
N THR A 216 -12.02 -17.45 -20.88
CA THR A 216 -10.76 -16.71 -20.95
C THR A 216 -10.93 -15.38 -21.69
N ASP A 217 -11.76 -15.36 -22.73
CA ASP A 217 -12.08 -14.14 -23.49
C ASP A 217 -12.84 -13.13 -22.65
N TYR A 218 -13.79 -13.61 -21.83
CA TYR A 218 -14.50 -12.78 -20.86
C TYR A 218 -13.55 -12.13 -19.85
N ILE A 219 -12.65 -12.93 -19.25
CA ILE A 219 -11.70 -12.42 -18.24
C ILE A 219 -10.69 -11.47 -18.89
N TYR A 220 -10.21 -11.78 -20.09
CA TYR A 220 -9.31 -10.89 -20.83
C TYR A 220 -9.96 -9.53 -21.10
N SER A 221 -11.23 -9.54 -21.53
CA SER A 221 -12.00 -8.30 -21.76
C SER A 221 -12.17 -7.49 -20.47
N LYS A 222 -12.44 -8.15 -19.34
CA LYS A 222 -12.51 -7.52 -18.02
C LYS A 222 -11.16 -6.89 -17.65
N LEU A 223 -10.06 -7.64 -17.79
CA LEU A 223 -8.70 -7.20 -17.51
C LEU A 223 -8.33 -5.96 -18.34
N LEU A 224 -8.62 -5.99 -19.64
CA LEU A 224 -8.36 -4.88 -20.55
C LEU A 224 -9.13 -3.62 -20.15
N ASN A 225 -10.38 -3.76 -19.74
CA ASN A 225 -11.18 -2.64 -19.26
C ASN A 225 -10.63 -2.05 -17.95
N GLN A 226 -10.27 -2.89 -16.98
CA GLN A 226 -9.65 -2.46 -15.72
C GLN A 226 -8.34 -1.71 -15.98
N TYR A 227 -7.47 -2.27 -16.82
CA TYR A 227 -6.20 -1.65 -17.22
C TYR A 227 -6.42 -0.27 -17.87
N ASN A 228 -7.27 -0.18 -18.90
CA ASN A 228 -7.53 1.07 -19.61
C ASN A 228 -8.13 2.13 -18.69
N THR A 229 -9.05 1.74 -17.79
CA THR A 229 -9.65 2.62 -16.80
C THR A 229 -8.61 3.19 -15.84
N LEU A 230 -7.74 2.33 -15.29
CA LEU A 230 -6.69 2.77 -14.38
C LEU A 230 -5.66 3.65 -15.10
N LYS A 231 -5.27 3.27 -16.32
CA LYS A 231 -4.32 4.03 -17.16
C LYS A 231 -4.84 5.44 -17.42
N HIS A 232 -6.10 5.59 -17.82
CA HIS A 232 -6.74 6.89 -18.01
C HIS A 232 -6.75 7.74 -16.71
N LYS A 233 -7.01 7.14 -15.55
CA LYS A 233 -6.95 7.85 -14.25
C LYS A 233 -5.55 8.32 -13.91
N ILE A 234 -4.52 7.54 -14.23
CA ILE A 234 -3.12 7.90 -13.99
C ILE A 234 -2.68 8.99 -14.96
N ASP A 235 -2.99 8.87 -16.25
CA ASP A 235 -2.61 9.85 -17.27
C ASP A 235 -3.28 11.22 -17.01
N SER A 236 -4.54 11.24 -16.55
CA SER A 236 -5.20 12.49 -16.15
C SER A 236 -4.54 13.16 -14.94
N LYS A 237 -4.00 12.39 -13.99
CA LYS A 237 -3.26 12.94 -12.84
C LYS A 237 -1.84 13.39 -13.20
N LEU A 238 -1.18 12.73 -14.14
CA LEU A 238 0.15 13.12 -14.63
C LEU A 238 0.09 14.39 -15.49
N SER A 239 -0.91 14.51 -16.37
CA SER A 239 -1.08 15.68 -17.23
C SER A 239 -1.40 16.97 -16.47
N ILE A 240 -2.15 16.90 -15.36
CA ILE A 240 -2.41 18.07 -14.48
C ILE A 240 -1.12 18.56 -13.81
N SER A 241 -0.21 17.66 -13.41
CA SER A 241 1.03 18.03 -12.72
C SER A 241 1.98 18.87 -13.58
N THR A 242 1.94 18.71 -14.91
CA THR A 242 2.75 19.48 -15.86
C THR A 242 2.29 20.93 -16.07
N TYR A 243 1.03 21.26 -15.75
CA TYR A 243 0.49 22.62 -15.95
C TYR A 243 0.66 23.55 -14.75
N LEU A 244 0.95 23.01 -13.55
CA LEU A 244 1.16 23.82 -12.34
C LEU A 244 2.59 24.36 -12.19
N TYR A 245 3.48 24.07 -13.13
CA TYR A 245 4.89 24.49 -13.13
C TYR A 245 5.32 25.24 -14.40
N LYS A 246 4.40 25.92 -15.09
CA LYS A 246 4.73 26.88 -16.15
C LYS A 246 4.42 28.30 -15.74
#